data_AF-A0AAU7VX65-F1
#
_entry.id   AF-A0AAU7VX65-F1
#
_cell.length_a   1.000
_cell.length_b   1.000
_cell.length_c   1.000
_cell.angle_alpha   90.00
_cell.angle_beta   90.00
_cell.angle_gamma   90.00
#
_symmetry.space_group_name_H-M   'P 1'
#
loop_
_entity.id
_entity.type
_entity.pdbx_description
1 polymer ?
#
loop_
_entity_poly.entity_id
_entity_poly.type
_entity_poly.pdbx_seq_one_letter_code
_entity_poly.pdbx_strand_id
1 'polypeptide(L)'
;MNITQSAPLARRSLDGLAQIGPSKFELRGIRLAEGELGAPTTPPPAAPPAATPPPAAPPAPAAPPAPSTPPWGDDPSKFDPDKAWKLIENLRTDAETRQAKTDAAIAAAAEKAQKDTLAQFAKLLSGEPEPETDPAKLAATIAEKDTALTTAQQAAKAGQVALQVAILGGPLGANIPLLLTNEQFKTAIASVEPTDQAAITAEITKALQANAALKQPPRSSGDVAPTGPTVQSLEAQLKAAEESKNQGEIIRLTRAIVHARNAQSA
;
A
#
# COMPACT_ATOMS: atom_id res chain seq x y z
N MET A 1 30.02 14.51 -18.15
CA MET A 1 29.72 14.33 -16.71
C MET A 1 28.30 13.79 -16.62
N ASN A 2 28.14 12.49 -16.36
CA ASN A 2 26.84 11.83 -16.21
C ASN A 2 26.54 11.66 -14.73
N ILE A 3 25.43 12.23 -14.25
CA ILE A 3 24.89 11.98 -12.91
C ILE A 3 23.79 10.94 -13.08
N THR A 4 24.09 9.69 -12.73
CA THR A 4 23.10 8.61 -12.70
C THR A 4 22.22 8.79 -11.47
N GLN A 5 21.00 9.30 -11.66
CA GLN A 5 19.98 9.43 -10.63
C GLN A 5 19.38 8.03 -10.37
N SER A 6 19.83 7.37 -9.29
CA SER A 6 19.23 6.10 -8.83
C SER A 6 17.85 6.36 -8.24
N ALA A 7 16.81 5.77 -8.82
CA ALA A 7 15.47 5.74 -8.24
C ALA A 7 15.44 4.84 -6.98
N PRO A 8 14.74 5.22 -5.89
CA PRO A 8 14.66 4.40 -4.70
C PRO A 8 13.84 3.12 -4.94
N LEU A 9 14.47 1.97 -4.74
CA LEU A 9 13.85 0.64 -4.76
C LEU A 9 12.76 0.56 -3.68
N ALA A 10 11.53 0.26 -4.10
CA ALA A 10 10.40 0.00 -3.20
C ALA A 10 10.75 -1.13 -2.20
N ARG A 11 10.71 -0.84 -0.90
CA ARG A 11 10.83 -1.86 0.16
C ARG A 11 9.45 -2.38 0.50
N ARG A 12 9.32 -3.71 0.64
CA ARG A 12 8.10 -4.36 1.16
C ARG A 12 8.07 -4.24 2.68
N SER A 13 6.93 -3.83 3.24
CA SER A 13 6.74 -3.82 4.70
C SER A 13 6.54 -5.25 5.23
N LEU A 14 6.58 -5.40 6.56
CA LEU A 14 6.37 -6.68 7.26
C LEU A 14 5.01 -7.33 6.94
N ASP A 15 4.03 -6.53 6.47
CA ASP A 15 2.68 -6.98 6.10
C ASP A 15 2.51 -7.25 4.60
N GLY A 16 3.58 -7.19 3.81
CA GLY A 16 3.55 -7.57 2.39
C GLY A 16 2.91 -6.55 1.44
N LEU A 17 2.46 -5.38 1.91
CA LEU A 17 2.00 -4.29 1.04
C LEU A 17 3.15 -3.40 0.57
N ALA A 18 3.03 -2.86 -0.64
CA ALA A 18 3.98 -1.91 -1.21
C ALA A 18 3.91 -0.58 -0.45
N GLN A 19 4.99 -0.23 0.25
CA GLN A 19 5.09 1.04 0.96
C GLN A 19 5.56 2.13 0.00
N ILE A 20 4.64 2.98 -0.44
CA ILE A 20 4.92 4.16 -1.27
C ILE A 20 5.00 5.37 -0.33
N GLY A 21 6.22 5.81 -0.02
CA GLY A 21 6.48 7.02 0.77
C GLY A 21 7.22 6.76 2.11
N PRO A 22 7.90 7.79 2.65
CA PRO A 22 8.67 7.68 3.89
C PRO A 22 7.76 7.30 5.06
N SER A 23 8.25 6.43 5.93
CA SER A 23 7.46 5.91 7.05
C SER A 23 7.19 7.02 8.08
N LYS A 24 6.11 6.91 8.88
CA LYS A 24 5.84 7.80 10.03
C LYS A 24 7.00 7.88 11.03
N PHE A 25 7.96 6.94 10.98
CA PHE A 25 9.17 6.96 11.78
C PHE A 25 10.28 7.88 11.21
N GLU A 26 10.34 8.09 9.90
CA GLU A 26 11.30 9.03 9.27
C GLU A 26 10.88 10.50 9.42
N LEU A 27 9.57 10.77 9.58
CA LEU A 27 9.04 12.13 9.80
C LEU A 27 9.35 12.71 11.20
N ARG A 28 9.80 11.89 12.15
CA ARG A 28 10.20 12.38 13.50
C ARG A 28 11.69 12.74 13.60
N GLY A 29 12.46 12.63 12.51
CA GLY A 29 13.91 12.83 12.50
C GLY A 29 14.40 14.17 11.95
N ILE A 30 13.52 15.08 11.53
CA ILE A 30 13.93 16.35 10.91
C ILE A 30 13.32 17.52 11.70
N ARG A 31 14.20 18.26 12.38
CA ARG A 31 14.06 19.55 13.10
C ARG A 31 13.95 19.51 14.64
N LEU A 32 15.13 19.49 15.29
CA LEU A 32 15.46 20.45 16.36
C LEU A 32 16.88 20.99 16.06
N ALA A 33 16.95 21.95 15.14
CA ALA A 33 18.12 22.81 14.94
C ALA A 33 17.63 24.09 14.25
N GLU A 34 17.12 25.02 15.05
CA GLU A 34 16.90 26.42 14.66
C GLU A 34 17.69 27.32 15.63
N GLY A 35 18.39 28.30 15.04
CA GLY A 35 19.13 29.38 15.69
C GLY A 35 20.64 29.12 15.77
N GLU A 36 21.57 29.97 15.34
CA GLU A 36 21.54 31.31 14.75
C GLU A 36 22.99 31.56 14.27
N LEU A 37 23.20 32.01 13.02
CA LEU A 37 24.52 32.25 12.44
C LEU A 37 24.92 33.73 12.61
N GLY A 38 26.00 33.98 13.34
CA GLY A 38 26.72 35.26 13.40
C GLY A 38 28.21 35.01 13.66
N ALA A 39 29.05 35.40 12.69
CA ALA A 39 30.50 35.15 12.50
C ALA A 39 31.44 35.70 13.62
N PRO A 40 32.80 35.67 13.53
CA PRO A 40 33.74 35.10 12.54
C PRO A 40 34.94 34.32 13.17
N THR A 41 35.93 33.99 12.33
CA THR A 41 37.37 33.72 12.60
C THR A 41 37.87 32.26 12.69
N THR A 42 38.79 31.94 11.77
CA THR A 42 39.70 30.78 11.75
C THR A 42 40.79 30.92 12.83
N PRO A 43 41.30 29.82 13.40
CA PRO A 43 42.69 29.40 13.11
C PRO A 43 42.89 27.84 13.22
N PRO A 44 44.13 27.29 13.31
CA PRO A 44 45.05 26.83 12.26
C PRO A 44 45.21 25.26 12.23
N PRO A 45 46.14 24.65 11.44
CA PRO A 45 46.04 23.23 11.04
C PRO A 45 46.73 22.20 11.96
N ALA A 46 46.08 21.03 12.03
CA ALA A 46 46.53 19.63 12.21
C ALA A 46 47.66 19.23 13.18
N ALA A 47 47.30 18.36 14.14
CA ALA A 47 48.17 17.42 14.85
C ALA A 47 47.78 15.96 14.47
N PRO A 48 48.71 14.99 14.52
CA PRO A 48 48.55 13.64 13.95
C PRO A 48 47.47 12.79 14.65
N PRO A 49 46.91 11.77 13.97
CA PRO A 49 45.74 11.04 14.45
C PRO A 49 46.06 10.22 15.71
N ALA A 50 45.34 10.49 16.78
CA ALA A 50 45.30 9.64 17.96
C ALA A 50 44.56 8.33 17.64
N ALA A 51 45.01 7.24 18.27
CA ALA A 51 44.47 5.90 18.11
C ALA A 51 42.94 5.85 18.26
N THR A 52 42.28 5.12 17.36
CA THR A 52 40.83 4.93 17.36
C THR A 52 40.41 4.21 18.66
N PRO A 53 39.52 4.80 19.48
CA PRO A 53 38.98 4.11 20.63
C PRO A 53 38.13 2.90 20.18
N PRO A 54 38.07 1.81 20.97
CA PRO A 54 37.23 0.67 20.65
C PRO A 54 35.75 1.10 20.56
N PRO A 55 34.96 0.43 19.70
CA PRO A 55 33.55 0.78 19.51
C PRO A 55 32.79 0.74 20.83
N ALA A 56 32.03 1.80 21.10
CA ALA A 56 31.17 1.91 22.27
C ALA A 56 30.18 0.74 22.30
N ALA A 57 30.07 0.09 23.46
CA ALA A 57 29.07 -0.95 23.68
C ALA A 57 27.66 -0.39 23.41
N PRO A 58 26.77 -1.17 22.75
CA PRO A 58 25.42 -0.73 22.46
C PRO A 58 24.69 -0.36 23.76
N PRO A 59 23.88 0.71 23.76
CA PRO A 59 23.11 1.10 24.93
C PRO A 59 22.22 -0.08 25.38
N ALA A 60 22.25 -0.37 26.67
CA ALA A 60 21.44 -1.43 27.25
C ALA A 60 19.94 -1.19 26.94
N PRO A 61 19.16 -2.24 26.65
CA PRO A 61 17.73 -2.12 26.43
C PRO A 61 17.06 -1.36 27.57
N ALA A 62 16.25 -0.35 27.24
CA ALA A 62 15.44 0.36 28.21
C ALA A 62 14.57 -0.64 28.98
N ALA A 63 14.62 -0.57 30.31
CA ALA A 63 13.85 -1.44 31.18
C ALA A 63 12.36 -1.36 30.83
N PRO A 64 11.62 -2.49 30.85
CA PRO A 64 10.18 -2.49 30.64
C PRO A 64 9.51 -1.55 31.67
N PRO A 65 8.41 -0.87 31.29
CA PRO A 65 7.69 -0.01 32.22
C PRO A 65 7.29 -0.82 33.45
N ALA A 66 7.52 -0.25 34.64
CA ALA A 66 7.17 -0.90 35.89
C ALA A 66 5.68 -1.32 35.87
N PRO A 67 5.34 -2.52 36.39
CA PRO A 67 3.96 -2.95 36.45
C PRO A 67 3.13 -1.92 37.21
N SER A 68 2.04 -1.46 36.58
CA SER A 68 1.03 -0.61 37.22
C SER A 68 0.46 -1.36 38.42
N THR A 69 0.85 -0.96 39.63
CA THR A 69 0.26 -1.51 40.86
C THR A 69 -1.21 -1.13 40.86
N PRO A 70 -2.13 -2.09 40.91
CA PRO A 70 -3.54 -1.77 40.97
C PRO A 70 -3.84 -0.96 42.26
N PRO A 71 -4.93 -0.18 42.30
CA PRO A 71 -5.22 0.71 43.42
C PRO A 71 -5.47 -0.01 44.76
N TRP A 72 -5.57 -1.34 44.75
CA TRP A 72 -5.65 -2.21 45.93
C TRP A 72 -4.30 -2.81 46.36
N GLY A 73 -3.20 -2.52 45.67
CA GLY A 73 -1.86 -3.04 45.95
C GLY A 73 -1.66 -4.52 45.56
N ASP A 74 -0.52 -5.08 45.96
CA ASP A 74 -0.13 -6.48 45.63
C ASP A 74 -0.77 -7.54 46.55
N ASP A 75 -1.53 -7.14 47.56
CA ASP A 75 -2.16 -8.04 48.53
C ASP A 75 -3.57 -8.46 48.05
N PRO A 76 -3.80 -9.74 47.70
CA PRO A 76 -5.10 -10.24 47.25
C PRO A 76 -6.22 -10.08 48.29
N SER A 77 -5.86 -9.97 49.57
CA SER A 77 -6.82 -9.82 50.67
C SER A 77 -7.41 -8.40 50.77
N LYS A 78 -6.81 -7.44 50.06
CA LYS A 78 -7.25 -6.04 49.96
C LYS A 78 -8.12 -5.78 48.71
N PHE A 79 -8.34 -6.81 47.89
CA PHE A 79 -9.16 -6.71 46.69
C PHE A 79 -10.63 -6.47 47.08
N ASP A 80 -11.14 -5.31 46.68
CA ASP A 80 -12.52 -4.91 46.91
C ASP A 80 -13.26 -4.94 45.55
N PRO A 81 -14.13 -5.94 45.31
CA PRO A 81 -14.80 -6.13 44.02
C PRO A 81 -15.69 -4.94 43.66
N ASP A 82 -16.32 -4.27 44.63
CA ASP A 82 -17.19 -3.12 44.39
C ASP A 82 -16.39 -1.90 43.93
N LYS A 83 -15.20 -1.69 44.48
CA LYS A 83 -14.29 -0.60 44.04
C LYS A 83 -13.71 -0.88 42.66
N ALA A 84 -13.33 -2.12 42.37
CA ALA A 84 -12.85 -2.51 41.06
C ALA A 84 -13.95 -2.32 39.99
N TRP A 85 -15.20 -2.68 40.30
CA TRP A 85 -16.33 -2.47 39.40
C TRP A 85 -16.58 -0.98 39.13
N LYS A 86 -16.58 -0.14 40.17
CA LYS A 86 -16.72 1.33 40.01
C LYS A 86 -15.62 1.94 39.16
N LEU A 87 -14.37 1.48 39.30
CA LEU A 87 -13.27 1.96 38.47
C LEU A 87 -13.47 1.56 36.99
N ILE A 88 -13.91 0.33 36.73
CA ILE A 88 -14.21 -0.14 35.37
C ILE A 88 -15.36 0.67 34.76
N GLU A 89 -16.40 0.97 35.53
CA GLU A 89 -17.54 1.79 35.10
C GLU A 89 -17.12 3.23 34.76
N ASN A 90 -16.28 3.84 35.60
CA ASN A 90 -15.69 5.15 35.33
C ASN A 90 -14.82 5.13 34.06
N LEU A 91 -13.97 4.10 33.89
CA LEU A 91 -13.13 3.95 32.71
C LEU A 91 -13.93 3.73 31.43
N ARG A 92 -15.05 3.00 31.49
CA ARG A 92 -15.97 2.84 30.36
C ARG A 92 -16.62 4.17 29.99
N THR A 93 -17.13 4.90 30.97
CA THR A 93 -17.74 6.21 30.77
C THR A 93 -16.75 7.21 30.18
N ASP A 94 -15.50 7.22 30.66
CA ASP A 94 -14.42 8.04 30.12
C ASP A 94 -14.02 7.63 28.70
N ALA A 95 -13.99 6.33 28.40
CA ALA A 95 -13.69 5.82 27.07
C ALA A 95 -14.79 6.21 26.07
N GLU A 96 -16.06 6.04 26.44
CA GLU A 96 -17.22 6.47 25.63
C GLU A 96 -17.21 7.99 25.39
N THR A 97 -16.91 8.78 26.42
CA THR A 97 -16.81 10.24 26.30
C THR A 97 -15.66 10.66 25.39
N ARG A 98 -14.50 9.97 25.46
CA ARG A 98 -13.37 10.22 24.54
C ARG A 98 -13.72 9.82 23.12
N GLN A 99 -14.35 8.67 22.94
CA GLN A 99 -14.79 8.18 21.64
C GLN A 99 -15.79 9.16 21.01
N ALA A 100 -16.81 9.60 21.74
CA ALA A 100 -17.77 10.59 21.26
C ALA A 100 -17.11 11.92 20.86
N LYS A 101 -16.11 12.38 21.62
CA LYS A 101 -15.32 13.58 21.25
C LYS A 101 -14.49 13.37 19.99
N THR A 102 -13.88 12.20 19.83
CA THR A 102 -13.12 11.85 18.63
C THR A 102 -14.03 11.76 17.41
N ASP A 103 -15.18 11.10 17.53
CA ASP A 103 -16.16 10.96 16.45
C ASP A 103 -16.74 12.32 16.05
N ALA A 104 -17.05 13.19 17.02
CA ALA A 104 -17.48 14.56 16.76
C ALA A 104 -16.39 15.40 16.06
N ALA A 105 -15.12 15.25 16.47
CA ALA A 105 -13.99 15.93 15.81
C ALA A 105 -13.76 15.43 14.39
N ILE A 106 -13.91 14.12 14.15
CA ILE A 106 -13.84 13.51 12.81
C ILE A 106 -14.99 14.03 11.94
N ALA A 107 -16.22 14.05 12.47
CA ALA A 107 -17.39 14.56 11.76
C ALA A 107 -17.22 16.06 11.41
N ALA A 108 -16.77 16.89 12.35
CA ALA A 108 -16.50 18.30 12.10
C ALA A 108 -15.37 18.51 11.08
N ALA A 109 -14.32 17.70 11.12
CA ALA A 109 -13.24 17.74 10.14
C ALA A 109 -13.71 17.29 8.75
N ALA A 110 -14.56 16.26 8.68
CA ALA A 110 -15.16 15.79 7.43
C ALA A 110 -16.10 16.84 6.83
N GLU A 111 -16.96 17.47 7.62
CA GLU A 111 -17.81 18.58 7.15
C GLU A 111 -16.98 19.75 6.65
N LYS A 112 -15.91 20.11 7.37
CA LYS A 112 -15.01 21.19 6.94
C LYS A 112 -14.30 20.82 5.64
N ALA A 113 -13.80 19.60 5.51
CA ALA A 113 -13.17 19.13 4.28
C ALA A 113 -14.17 19.10 3.11
N GLN A 114 -15.42 18.70 3.34
CA GLN A 114 -16.48 18.74 2.33
C GLN A 114 -16.81 20.18 1.91
N LYS A 115 -16.96 21.10 2.87
CA LYS A 115 -17.20 22.53 2.61
C LYS A 115 -16.01 23.16 1.87
N ASP A 116 -14.78 22.87 2.25
CA ASP A 116 -13.57 23.36 1.58
C ASP A 116 -13.45 22.78 0.16
N THR A 117 -13.80 21.52 -0.04
CA THR A 117 -13.82 20.88 -1.37
C THR A 117 -14.91 21.49 -2.24
N LEU A 118 -16.12 21.68 -1.71
CA LEU A 118 -17.22 22.37 -2.40
C LEU A 118 -16.85 23.83 -2.70
N ALA A 119 -16.18 24.53 -1.79
CA ALA A 119 -15.70 25.90 -2.02
C ALA A 119 -14.60 25.94 -3.08
N GLN A 120 -13.72 24.96 -3.14
CA GLN A 120 -12.71 24.83 -4.20
C GLN A 120 -13.34 24.51 -5.55
N PHE A 121 -14.33 23.61 -5.59
CA PHE A 121 -15.10 23.35 -6.80
C PHE A 121 -15.91 24.57 -7.22
N ALA A 122 -16.56 25.26 -6.30
CA ALA A 122 -17.29 26.49 -6.57
C ALA A 122 -16.35 27.57 -7.09
N LYS A 123 -15.15 27.73 -6.50
CA LYS A 123 -14.13 28.67 -6.96
C LYS A 123 -13.56 28.30 -8.33
N LEU A 124 -13.45 27.01 -8.63
CA LEU A 124 -12.99 26.50 -9.93
C LEU A 124 -14.07 26.63 -11.01
N LEU A 125 -15.35 26.51 -10.63
CA LEU A 125 -16.50 26.75 -11.51
C LEU A 125 -16.81 28.23 -11.68
N SER A 126 -16.60 29.04 -10.65
CA SER A 126 -16.87 30.48 -10.64
C SER A 126 -15.71 31.31 -11.20
N GLY A 127 -14.72 30.66 -11.84
CA GLY A 127 -13.46 31.21 -12.34
C GLY A 127 -13.46 32.73 -12.42
N GLU A 128 -13.03 33.38 -11.34
CA GLU A 128 -12.96 34.83 -11.33
C GLU A 128 -11.78 35.20 -12.23
N PRO A 129 -12.06 35.88 -13.36
CA PRO A 129 -12.36 37.30 -13.35
C PRO A 129 -13.75 37.63 -13.91
N GLU A 130 -14.55 38.38 -13.15
CA GLU A 130 -15.90 38.89 -13.47
C GLU A 130 -16.96 37.84 -13.87
N PRO A 131 -18.23 37.98 -13.44
CA PRO A 131 -19.29 37.28 -14.14
C PRO A 131 -19.36 37.88 -15.55
N GLU A 132 -18.72 37.24 -16.53
CA GLU A 132 -18.99 37.51 -17.94
C GLU A 132 -20.44 37.11 -18.20
N THR A 133 -21.36 38.04 -17.94
CA THR A 133 -22.80 37.95 -18.21
C THR A 133 -23.12 37.98 -19.71
N ASP A 134 -22.10 37.84 -20.57
CA ASP A 134 -22.28 37.75 -22.00
C ASP A 134 -22.69 36.30 -22.37
N PRO A 135 -23.92 36.08 -22.84
CA PRO A 135 -24.38 34.74 -23.22
C PRO A 135 -23.52 34.08 -24.29
N ALA A 136 -22.80 34.86 -25.12
CA ALA A 136 -21.88 34.31 -26.11
C ALA A 136 -20.64 33.66 -25.48
N LYS A 137 -20.11 34.24 -24.40
CA LYS A 137 -18.95 33.69 -23.67
C LYS A 137 -19.34 32.49 -22.82
N LEU A 138 -20.51 32.53 -22.18
CA LEU A 138 -21.07 31.36 -21.48
C LEU A 138 -21.28 30.18 -22.42
N ALA A 139 -21.82 30.40 -23.62
CA ALA A 139 -21.96 29.34 -24.62
C ALA A 139 -20.61 28.75 -25.05
N ALA A 140 -19.58 29.58 -25.22
CA ALA A 140 -18.22 29.12 -25.51
C ALA A 140 -17.64 28.29 -24.35
N THR A 141 -17.80 28.74 -23.09
CA THR A 141 -17.34 27.99 -21.92
C THR A 141 -18.08 26.65 -21.77
N ILE A 142 -19.39 26.60 -22.01
CA ILE A 142 -20.16 25.36 -21.98
C ILE A 142 -19.64 24.39 -23.04
N ALA A 143 -19.44 24.85 -24.28
CA ALA A 143 -18.90 24.01 -25.36
C ALA A 143 -17.49 23.47 -25.03
N GLU A 144 -16.64 24.28 -24.41
CA GLU A 144 -15.31 23.86 -23.96
C GLU A 144 -15.42 22.80 -22.85
N LYS A 145 -16.30 23.02 -21.86
CA LYS A 145 -16.54 22.08 -20.76
C LYS A 145 -17.14 20.76 -21.24
N ASP A 146 -18.07 20.79 -22.18
CA ASP A 146 -18.67 19.59 -22.78
C ASP A 146 -17.62 18.77 -23.54
N THR A 147 -16.72 19.44 -24.27
CA THR A 147 -15.61 18.79 -24.96
C THR A 147 -14.64 18.15 -23.96
N ALA A 148 -14.29 18.87 -22.88
CA ALA A 148 -13.43 18.35 -21.83
C ALA A 148 -14.07 17.17 -21.09
N LEU A 149 -15.36 17.25 -20.79
CA LEU A 149 -16.12 16.20 -20.12
C LEU A 149 -16.21 14.94 -20.98
N THR A 150 -16.50 15.10 -22.28
CA THR A 150 -16.50 14.00 -23.25
C THR A 150 -15.14 13.31 -23.32
N THR A 151 -14.05 14.10 -23.37
CA THR A 151 -12.68 13.57 -23.38
C THR A 151 -12.35 12.82 -22.09
N ALA A 152 -12.72 13.37 -20.94
CA ALA A 152 -12.50 12.74 -19.64
C ALA A 152 -13.29 11.43 -19.48
N GLN A 153 -14.54 11.39 -19.96
CA GLN A 153 -15.36 10.18 -19.94
C GLN A 153 -14.76 9.08 -20.82
N GLN A 154 -14.27 9.42 -22.01
CA GLN A 154 -13.59 8.47 -22.89
C GLN A 154 -12.31 7.93 -22.25
N ALA A 155 -11.50 8.79 -21.63
CA ALA A 155 -10.30 8.38 -20.91
C ALA A 155 -10.60 7.45 -19.73
N ALA A 156 -11.65 7.76 -18.96
CA ALA A 156 -12.10 6.92 -17.85
C ALA A 156 -12.57 5.54 -18.34
N LYS A 157 -13.38 5.49 -19.41
CA LYS A 157 -13.82 4.22 -20.02
C LYS A 157 -12.62 3.40 -20.51
N ALA A 158 -11.69 4.01 -21.23
CA ALA A 158 -10.49 3.34 -21.71
C ALA A 158 -9.63 2.77 -20.56
N GLY A 159 -9.48 3.53 -19.47
CA GLY A 159 -8.77 3.08 -18.27
C GLY A 159 -9.45 1.89 -17.59
N GLN A 160 -10.78 1.90 -17.50
CA GLN A 160 -11.54 0.77 -16.93
C GLN A 160 -11.44 -0.49 -17.80
N VAL A 161 -11.54 -0.36 -19.13
CA VAL A 161 -11.35 -1.49 -20.05
C VAL A 161 -9.94 -2.06 -19.91
N ALA A 162 -8.91 -1.21 -19.87
CA ALA A 162 -7.52 -1.65 -19.69
C ALA A 162 -7.32 -2.42 -18.37
N LEU A 163 -7.95 -1.96 -17.28
CA LEU A 163 -7.93 -2.67 -16.00
C LEU A 163 -8.60 -4.05 -16.11
N GLN A 164 -9.75 -4.14 -16.76
CA GLN A 164 -10.44 -5.43 -16.95
C GLN A 164 -9.64 -6.39 -17.82
N VAL A 165 -9.01 -5.88 -18.89
CA VAL A 165 -8.09 -6.68 -19.70
C VAL A 165 -6.93 -7.20 -18.88
N ALA A 166 -6.37 -6.39 -17.97
CA ALA A 166 -5.31 -6.83 -17.07
C ALA A 166 -5.77 -7.93 -16.09
N ILE A 167 -7.00 -7.82 -15.57
CA ILE A 167 -7.58 -8.80 -14.65
C ILE A 167 -7.87 -10.13 -15.40
N LEU A 168 -8.52 -10.05 -16.56
CA LEU A 168 -9.03 -11.21 -17.30
C LEU A 168 -7.96 -11.86 -18.19
N GLY A 169 -7.01 -11.10 -18.72
CA GLY A 169 -6.02 -11.60 -19.66
C GLY A 169 -4.93 -12.45 -19.00
N GLY A 170 -4.63 -12.25 -17.71
CA GLY A 170 -3.64 -13.04 -16.98
C GLY A 170 -3.98 -14.54 -16.98
N PRO A 171 -5.19 -14.94 -16.51
CA PRO A 171 -5.66 -16.33 -16.58
C PRO A 171 -5.71 -16.93 -17.99
N LEU A 172 -5.91 -16.09 -19.02
CA LEU A 172 -5.93 -16.49 -20.44
C LEU A 172 -4.52 -16.65 -21.05
N GLY A 173 -3.47 -16.40 -20.26
CA GLY A 173 -2.09 -16.45 -20.73
C GLY A 173 -1.76 -15.31 -21.69
N ALA A 174 -2.46 -14.18 -21.63
CA ALA A 174 -2.21 -13.03 -22.49
C ALA A 174 -1.01 -12.19 -22.00
N ASN A 175 -0.21 -11.72 -22.95
CA ASN A 175 0.81 -10.72 -22.71
C ASN A 175 0.17 -9.33 -22.60
N ILE A 176 -0.28 -8.97 -21.39
CA ILE A 176 -1.06 -7.74 -21.14
C ILE A 176 -0.37 -6.48 -21.70
N PRO A 177 0.92 -6.21 -21.45
CA PRO A 177 1.60 -5.07 -22.05
C PRO A 177 1.50 -5.06 -23.57
N LEU A 178 1.77 -6.19 -24.23
CA LEU A 178 1.77 -6.28 -25.68
C LEU A 178 0.35 -6.18 -26.26
N LEU A 179 -0.63 -6.79 -25.59
CA LEU A 179 -2.04 -6.76 -25.95
C LEU A 179 -2.58 -5.32 -25.89
N LEU A 180 -2.28 -4.59 -24.81
CA LEU A 180 -2.70 -3.20 -24.64
C LEU A 180 -1.97 -2.22 -25.58
N THR A 181 -0.81 -2.61 -26.14
CA THR A 181 -0.15 -1.83 -27.20
C THR A 181 -0.65 -2.16 -28.61
N ASN A 182 -1.38 -3.26 -28.79
CA ASN A 182 -1.83 -3.71 -30.11
C ASN A 182 -3.03 -2.87 -30.60
N GLU A 183 -2.86 -2.15 -31.72
CA GLU A 183 -3.88 -1.25 -32.27
C GLU A 183 -5.15 -1.97 -32.74
N GLN A 184 -5.01 -3.19 -33.29
CA GLN A 184 -6.18 -4.00 -33.71
C GLN A 184 -7.02 -4.40 -32.50
N PHE A 185 -6.38 -4.80 -31.40
CA PHE A 185 -7.08 -5.13 -30.15
C PHE A 185 -7.74 -3.89 -29.53
N LYS A 186 -7.05 -2.75 -29.48
CA LYS A 186 -7.63 -1.47 -29.00
C LYS A 186 -8.89 -1.10 -29.77
N THR A 187 -8.86 -1.25 -31.10
CA THR A 187 -10.02 -0.94 -31.95
C THR A 187 -11.17 -1.90 -31.70
N ALA A 188 -10.87 -3.20 -31.54
CA ALA A 188 -11.90 -4.22 -31.26
C ALA A 188 -12.58 -4.01 -29.90
N ILE A 189 -11.83 -3.57 -28.89
CA ILE A 189 -12.37 -3.42 -27.52
C ILE A 189 -12.94 -2.02 -27.23
N ALA A 190 -12.73 -1.03 -28.10
CA ALA A 190 -13.20 0.34 -27.89
C ALA A 190 -14.73 0.45 -27.77
N SER A 191 -15.47 -0.45 -28.43
CA SER A 191 -16.93 -0.53 -28.38
C SER A 191 -17.46 -1.42 -27.24
N VAL A 192 -16.60 -2.12 -26.52
CA VAL A 192 -17.00 -3.05 -25.45
C VAL A 192 -17.19 -2.27 -24.15
N GLU A 193 -18.25 -2.60 -23.42
CA GLU A 193 -18.51 -1.99 -22.12
C GLU A 193 -17.56 -2.56 -21.04
N PRO A 194 -17.00 -1.73 -20.14
CA PRO A 194 -16.08 -2.20 -19.10
C PRO A 194 -16.71 -3.18 -18.10
N THR A 195 -18.03 -3.25 -18.03
CA THR A 195 -18.76 -4.17 -17.14
C THR A 195 -19.03 -5.53 -17.81
N ASP A 196 -18.90 -5.63 -19.13
CA ASP A 196 -19.14 -6.86 -19.88
C ASP A 196 -17.87 -7.73 -19.93
N GLN A 197 -17.63 -8.45 -18.83
CA GLN A 197 -16.47 -9.35 -18.71
C GLN A 197 -16.47 -10.44 -19.78
N ALA A 198 -17.65 -10.89 -20.24
CA ALA A 198 -17.75 -11.96 -21.23
C ALA A 198 -17.30 -11.47 -22.61
N ALA A 199 -17.74 -10.29 -23.03
CA ALA A 199 -17.29 -9.66 -24.28
C ALA A 199 -15.79 -9.35 -24.26
N ILE A 200 -15.27 -8.84 -23.14
CA ILE A 200 -13.83 -8.58 -22.98
C ILE A 200 -13.02 -9.89 -23.08
N THR A 201 -13.47 -10.95 -22.40
CA THR A 201 -12.84 -12.28 -22.46
C THR A 201 -12.84 -12.85 -23.88
N ALA A 202 -13.95 -12.68 -24.61
CA ALA A 202 -14.08 -13.12 -25.98
C ALA A 202 -13.07 -12.40 -26.90
N GLU A 203 -12.95 -11.07 -26.82
CA GLU A 203 -11.99 -10.35 -27.67
C GLU A 203 -10.54 -10.59 -27.27
N ILE A 204 -10.23 -10.79 -25.99
CA ILE A 204 -8.88 -11.25 -25.59
C ILE A 204 -8.60 -12.60 -26.24
N THR A 205 -9.51 -13.56 -26.13
CA THR A 205 -9.34 -14.90 -26.70
C THR A 205 -9.15 -14.85 -28.21
N LYS A 206 -9.98 -14.07 -28.91
CA LYS A 206 -9.89 -13.86 -30.36
C LYS A 206 -8.57 -13.21 -30.77
N ALA A 207 -8.09 -12.21 -30.03
CA ALA A 207 -6.80 -11.58 -30.29
C ALA A 207 -5.64 -12.57 -30.11
N LEU A 208 -5.68 -13.42 -29.08
CA LEU A 208 -4.68 -14.47 -28.85
C LEU A 208 -4.71 -15.57 -29.92
N GLN A 209 -5.87 -15.85 -30.50
CA GLN A 209 -6.02 -16.78 -31.62
C GLN A 209 -5.48 -16.17 -32.93
N ALA A 210 -5.77 -14.89 -33.18
CA ALA A 210 -5.32 -14.17 -34.36
C ALA A 210 -3.80 -13.91 -34.35
N ASN A 211 -3.22 -13.70 -33.17
CA ASN A 211 -1.80 -13.42 -33.03
C ASN A 211 -1.19 -14.15 -31.83
N ALA A 212 -0.50 -15.26 -32.11
CA ALA A 212 0.17 -16.05 -31.09
C ALA A 212 1.28 -15.30 -30.34
N ALA A 213 1.86 -14.24 -30.91
CA ALA A 213 2.86 -13.43 -30.23
C ALA A 213 2.28 -12.63 -29.05
N LEU A 214 0.95 -12.44 -29.02
CA LEU A 214 0.24 -11.81 -27.90
C LEU A 214 0.09 -12.76 -26.70
N LYS A 215 0.45 -14.04 -26.82
CA LYS A 215 0.51 -14.95 -25.68
C LYS A 215 1.76 -14.65 -24.86
N GLN A 216 1.65 -14.78 -23.54
CA GLN A 216 2.82 -14.79 -22.68
C GLN A 216 3.73 -15.93 -23.15
N PRO A 217 5.03 -15.65 -23.39
CA PRO A 217 5.96 -16.74 -23.61
C PRO A 217 5.89 -17.68 -22.41
N PRO A 218 5.97 -19.00 -22.60
CA PRO A 218 6.14 -19.90 -21.48
C PRO A 218 7.33 -19.38 -20.68
N ARG A 219 7.18 -19.30 -19.35
CA ARG A 219 8.31 -18.95 -18.49
C ARG A 219 9.44 -19.91 -18.86
N SER A 220 10.47 -19.37 -19.50
CA SER A 220 11.65 -20.12 -19.87
C SER A 220 12.18 -20.74 -18.59
N SER A 221 11.94 -22.04 -18.46
CA SER A 221 12.35 -22.82 -17.31
C SER A 221 13.82 -23.14 -17.53
N GLY A 222 14.68 -22.19 -17.18
CA GLY A 222 16.00 -22.54 -16.68
C GLY A 222 15.78 -23.24 -15.35
N ASP A 223 15.69 -24.56 -15.41
CA ASP A 223 15.41 -25.51 -14.33
C ASP A 223 14.04 -25.44 -13.63
N VAL A 224 13.52 -26.66 -13.43
CA VAL A 224 12.31 -27.04 -12.69
C VAL A 224 10.99 -26.87 -13.46
N ALA A 225 10.51 -28.01 -13.97
CA ALA A 225 9.14 -28.21 -14.40
C ALA A 225 8.13 -27.64 -13.37
N PRO A 226 6.94 -27.17 -13.77
CA PRO A 226 5.90 -26.74 -12.84
C PRO A 226 5.26 -27.96 -12.17
N THR A 227 6.02 -28.69 -11.37
CA THR A 227 5.47 -29.52 -10.32
C THR A 227 5.17 -28.58 -9.15
N GLY A 228 3.89 -28.40 -8.83
CA GLY A 228 3.53 -28.05 -7.46
C GLY A 228 4.28 -28.97 -6.49
N PRO A 229 4.54 -28.55 -5.25
CA PRO A 229 5.39 -29.30 -4.34
C PRO A 229 4.84 -30.73 -4.22
N THR A 230 5.59 -31.70 -4.76
CA THR A 230 5.23 -33.11 -4.66
C THR A 230 5.36 -33.52 -3.21
N VAL A 231 4.62 -34.53 -2.78
CA VAL A 231 4.72 -35.08 -1.42
C VAL A 231 6.18 -35.38 -1.05
N GLN A 232 6.96 -35.89 -2.01
CA GLN A 232 8.40 -36.13 -1.86
C GLN A 232 9.23 -34.86 -1.60
N SER A 233 8.92 -33.74 -2.27
CA SER A 233 9.66 -32.49 -2.06
C SER A 233 9.29 -31.82 -0.74
N LEU A 234 8.04 -31.96 -0.29
CA LEU A 234 7.61 -31.50 1.04
C LEU A 234 8.21 -32.33 2.18
N GLU A 235 8.34 -33.64 2.00
CA GLU A 235 9.00 -34.53 2.96
C GLU A 235 10.50 -34.23 3.11
N ALA A 236 11.18 -33.93 1.99
CA ALA A 236 12.57 -33.49 2.03
C ALA A 236 12.74 -32.16 2.79
N GLN A 237 11.81 -31.22 2.59
CA GLN A 237 11.79 -29.94 3.32
C GLN A 237 11.47 -30.13 4.80
N LEU A 238 10.59 -31.08 5.15
CA LEU A 238 10.29 -31.41 6.54
C LEU A 238 11.53 -31.89 7.28
N LYS A 239 12.32 -32.78 6.66
CA LYS A 239 13.57 -33.28 7.24
C LYS A 239 14.59 -32.17 7.48
N ALA A 240 14.72 -31.23 6.54
CA ALA A 240 15.59 -30.06 6.72
C ALA A 240 15.09 -29.11 7.84
N ALA A 241 13.77 -28.97 7.99
CA ALA A 241 13.15 -28.20 9.07
C ALA A 241 13.33 -28.87 10.45
N GLU A 242 13.33 -30.21 10.51
CA GLU A 242 13.64 -30.99 11.71
C GLU A 242 15.12 -30.84 12.13
N GLU A 243 16.05 -30.89 11.17
CA GLU A 243 17.48 -30.68 11.41
C GLU A 243 17.78 -29.27 11.93
N SER A 244 17.06 -28.26 11.43
CA SER A 244 17.15 -26.87 11.89
C SER A 244 16.29 -26.54 13.12
N LYS A 245 15.54 -27.53 13.65
CA LYS A 245 14.64 -27.40 14.80
C LYS A 245 13.60 -26.27 14.66
N ASN A 246 13.20 -25.92 13.43
CA ASN A 246 12.22 -24.88 13.16
C ASN A 246 10.78 -25.40 13.31
N GLN A 247 10.24 -25.35 14.53
CA GLN A 247 8.91 -25.87 14.87
C GLN A 247 7.78 -25.27 14.01
N GLY A 248 7.89 -23.99 13.64
CA GLY A 248 6.87 -23.33 12.80
C GLY A 248 6.81 -23.89 11.38
N GLU A 249 7.97 -24.18 10.80
CA GLU A 249 8.06 -24.79 9.47
C GLU A 249 7.67 -26.26 9.49
N ILE A 250 8.03 -27.00 10.54
CA ILE A 250 7.63 -28.41 10.72
C ILE A 250 6.10 -28.54 10.72
N ILE A 251 5.39 -27.70 11.48
CA ILE A 251 3.91 -27.74 11.55
C ILE A 251 3.29 -27.39 10.18
N ARG A 252 3.83 -26.36 9.51
CA ARG A 252 3.34 -25.93 8.19
C ARG A 252 3.54 -27.02 7.13
N LEU A 253 4.73 -27.62 7.07
CA LEU A 253 5.09 -28.64 6.10
C LEU A 253 4.33 -29.94 6.34
N THR A 254 4.15 -30.35 7.60
CA THR A 254 3.33 -31.51 7.97
C THR A 254 1.89 -31.35 7.46
N ARG A 255 1.27 -30.18 7.66
CA ARG A 255 -0.08 -29.90 7.16
C ARG A 255 -0.14 -29.91 5.63
N ALA A 256 0.87 -29.32 4.96
CA ALA A 256 0.96 -29.30 3.51
C ALA A 256 1.09 -30.72 2.93
N ILE A 257 1.86 -31.60 3.56
CA ILE A 257 2.01 -33.02 3.16
C ILE A 257 0.68 -33.76 3.26
N VAL A 258 -0.07 -33.57 4.35
CA VAL A 258 -1.38 -34.20 4.53
C VAL A 258 -2.37 -33.75 3.45
N HIS A 259 -2.44 -32.45 3.15
CA HIS A 259 -3.30 -31.96 2.07
C HIS A 259 -2.87 -32.49 0.70
N ALA A 260 -1.57 -32.54 0.42
CA ALA A 260 -1.05 -33.06 -0.85
C ALA A 260 -1.33 -34.56 -1.02
N ARG A 261 -1.19 -35.38 0.03
CA ARG A 261 -1.53 -36.81 0.00
C ARG A 261 -3.04 -37.04 -0.20
N ASN A 262 -3.88 -36.25 0.46
CA ASN A 262 -5.32 -36.34 0.30
C ASN A 262 -5.76 -35.93 -1.13
N ALA A 263 -5.11 -34.94 -1.73
CA ALA A 263 -5.37 -34.52 -3.10
C ALA A 263 -4.88 -35.52 -4.17
N GLN A 264 -3.94 -36.41 -3.83
CA GLN A 264 -3.47 -37.48 -4.72
C GLN A 264 -4.29 -38.78 -4.61
N SER A 265 -5.13 -38.91 -3.59
CA SER A 265 -5.95 -40.09 -3.32
C SER A 265 -7.42 -39.93 -3.76
N ALA A 266 -7.76 -38.78 -4.34
CA ALA A 266 -9.08 -38.43 -4.87
C ALA A 266 -9.01 -38.33 -6.41
#